data_AF-A0A1E7FVJ9-F1
#
_entry.id   AF-A0A1E7FVJ9-F1
#
_cell.length_a   1.000
_cell.length_b   1.000
_cell.length_c   1.000
_cell.angle_alpha   90.00
_cell.angle_beta   90.00
_cell.angle_gamma   90.00
#
_symmetry.space_group_name_H-M   'P 1'
#
loop_
_entity.id
_entity.type
_entity.pdbx_description
1 polymer ?
#
loop_
_entity_poly.entity_id
_entity_poly.type
_entity_poly.pdbx_seq_one_letter_code
_entity_poly.pdbx_strand_id
1 'polypeptide(L)' 'SQYRFCDRCKVWQPPDGVHCPECNVCVKGYDHHCVWIGTCIGKRNYRQFVLFNMMVSYYLR' A
#
# COMPACT_ATOMS: atom_id res chain seq x y z
N SER A 1 19.78 3.76 -1.74
CA SER A 1 18.44 3.92 -1.14
C SER A 1 18.33 5.29 -0.52
N GLN A 2 17.85 6.28 -1.27
CA GLN A 2 17.73 7.67 -0.80
C GLN A 2 16.26 8.04 -0.66
N TYR A 3 15.98 9.02 0.20
CA TYR A 3 14.66 9.63 0.29
C TYR A 3 14.37 10.40 -1.01
N ARG A 4 13.11 10.37 -1.46
CA ARG A 4 12.64 11.13 -2.64
C ARG A 4 11.54 12.08 -2.22
N PHE A 5 11.53 13.30 -2.75
CA PHE A 5 10.44 14.22 -2.46
C PHE A 5 9.23 13.92 -3.35
N CYS A 6 8.04 13.87 -2.76
CA CYS A 6 6.78 13.77 -3.50
C CYS A 6 6.16 15.15 -3.67
N ASP A 7 6.08 15.63 -4.91
CA ASP A 7 5.53 16.96 -5.20
C ASP A 7 4.03 17.09 -4.93
N ARG A 8 3.27 15.98 -5.00
CA ARG A 8 1.83 15.97 -4.78
C ARG A 8 1.47 16.03 -3.29
N CYS A 9 2.14 15.20 -2.49
CA CYS A 9 1.90 15.17 -1.04
C CYS A 9 2.77 16.15 -0.25
N LYS A 10 3.78 16.77 -0.87
CA LYS A 10 4.77 17.66 -0.24
C LYS A 10 5.51 17.01 0.95
N VAL A 11 5.87 15.73 0.79
CA VAL A 11 6.59 14.95 1.82
C VAL A 11 7.78 14.21 1.23
N TRP A 12 8.79 13.95 2.06
CA TRP A 12 9.90 13.05 1.72
C TRP A 12 9.47 11.59 1.90
N GLN A 13 9.42 10.86 0.79
CA GLN A 13 9.19 9.43 0.76
C GLN A 13 10.44 8.70 1.25
N PRO A 14 10.29 7.73 2.17
CA PRO A 14 11.37 6.80 2.47
C PRO A 14 11.74 5.97 1.21
N PRO A 15 12.87 5.25 1.20
CA PRO A 15 13.31 4.48 0.03
C PRO A 15 12.27 3.46 -0.50
N ASP A 16 11.42 2.95 0.39
CA ASP A 16 10.33 2.00 0.11
C ASP A 16 8.96 2.69 -0.05
N GLY A 17 8.91 4.02 -0.02
CA GLY A 17 7.70 4.82 -0.13
C GLY A 17 7.35 5.16 -1.58
N VAL A 18 6.07 5.06 -1.92
CA VAL A 18 5.53 5.40 -3.25
C VAL A 18 4.22 6.17 -3.10
N HIS A 19 3.97 7.13 -3.98
CA HIS A 19 2.70 7.87 -4.03
C HIS A 19 1.70 7.07 -4.87
N CYS A 20 0.54 6.76 -4.31
CA CYS A 20 -0.58 6.18 -5.03
C CYS A 20 -1.46 7.31 -5.58
N PRO A 21 -1.60 7.45 -6.91
CA PRO A 21 -2.47 8.46 -7.51
C PRO A 21 -3.95 8.27 -7.17
N GLU A 22 -4.42 7.03 -7.08
CA GLU A 22 -5.83 6.68 -6.85
C GLU A 22 -6.28 7.09 -5.45
N CYS A 23 -5.44 6.87 -4.43
CA CYS A 23 -5.70 7.30 -3.06
C CYS A 23 -5.14 8.69 -2.74
N ASN A 24 -4.42 9.31 -3.68
CA ASN A 24 -3.70 10.58 -3.52
C ASN A 24 -2.87 10.66 -2.22
N VAL A 25 -2.12 9.59 -1.89
CA VAL A 25 -1.36 9.48 -0.64
C VAL A 25 -0.03 8.78 -0.86
N CYS A 26 1.00 9.18 -0.11
CA CYS A 26 2.26 8.44 -0.04
C CYS A 26 2.14 7.28 0.95
N VAL A 27 2.47 6.08 0.49
CA VAL A 27 2.39 4.84 1.25
C VAL A 27 3.80 4.30 1.46
N LYS A 28 4.16 4.03 2.72
CA LYS A 28 5.44 3.42 3.09
C LYS A 28 5.41 1.91 2.85
N GLY A 29 6.47 1.36 2.27
CA GLY A 29 6.53 -0.04 1.86
C GLY A 29 5.37 -0.38 0.95
N TYR A 30 5.13 0.46 -0.05
CA TYR A 30 4.01 0.34 -0.97
C TYR A 30 4.11 -0.98 -1.74
N ASP A 31 3.02 -1.73 -1.75
CA ASP A 31 2.87 -2.95 -2.54
C ASP A 31 2.00 -2.65 -3.76
N HIS A 32 0.71 -2.34 -3.55
CA HIS A 32 -0.21 -1.96 -4.62
C HIS A 32 -1.45 -1.21 -4.10
N HIS A 33 -2.18 -0.53 -5.01
CA HIS A 33 -3.57 -0.14 -4.76
C HIS A 33 -4.47 -1.33 -5.10
N CYS A 34 -5.12 -1.91 -4.09
CA CYS A 34 -5.99 -3.06 -4.29
C CYS A 34 -7.40 -2.61 -4.62
N VAL A 35 -7.81 -2.81 -5.87
CA VAL A 35 -9.15 -2.43 -6.35
C VAL A 35 -10.27 -3.19 -5.65
N TRP A 36 -9.99 -4.42 -5.18
CA TRP A 36 -11.00 -5.30 -4.56
C TRP A 36 -11.42 -4.84 -3.17
N ILE A 37 -10.52 -4.19 -2.44
CA ILE A 37 -10.77 -3.67 -1.08
C ILE A 37 -10.76 -2.13 -1.04
N GLY A 38 -10.55 -1.48 -2.18
CA GLY A 38 -10.59 -0.01 -2.32
C GLY A 38 -9.53 0.74 -1.52
N THR A 39 -8.36 0.12 -1.26
CA THR A 39 -7.30 0.75 -0.46
C THR A 39 -5.90 0.31 -0.87
N CYS A 40 -4.90 1.12 -0.52
CA CYS A 40 -3.49 0.75 -0.71
C CYS A 40 -3.07 -0.32 0.29
N ILE A 41 -2.34 -1.30 -0.22
CA ILE A 41 -1.55 -2.23 0.57
C ILE A 41 -0.13 -1.70 0.68
N GLY A 42 0.34 -1.63 1.92
CA GLY A 42 1.73 -1.33 2.22
C GLY A 42 2.10 -1.79 3.62
N LYS A 43 3.22 -1.28 4.13
CA LYS A 43 3.83 -1.80 5.37
C LYS A 43 2.87 -1.91 6.57
N ARG A 44 1.94 -0.97 6.71
CA ARG A 44 1.02 -0.90 7.86
C ARG A 44 -0.07 -1.98 7.85
N ASN A 45 -0.53 -2.42 6.68
CA ASN A 45 -1.66 -3.33 6.52
C ASN A 45 -1.34 -4.62 5.74
N TYR A 46 -0.09 -4.81 5.31
CA TYR A 46 0.33 -5.99 4.55
C TYR A 46 -0.02 -7.31 5.24
N ARG A 47 0.23 -7.42 6.55
CA ARG A 47 -0.07 -8.65 7.32
C ARG A 47 -1.57 -8.93 7.35
N GLN A 48 -2.39 -7.91 7.55
CA GLN A 48 -3.85 -8.01 7.56
C GLN A 48 -4.38 -8.42 6.18
N PHE A 49 -3.82 -7.86 5.11
CA PHE A 49 -4.16 -8.22 3.74
C PHE A 49 -3.88 -9.70 3.44
N VAL A 50 -2.71 -10.21 3.85
CA VAL A 50 -2.37 -11.63 3.67
C VAL A 50 -3.35 -12.54 4.44
N LEU A 51 -3.66 -12.23 5.70
CA LEU A 51 -4.64 -12.99 6.49
C LEU A 51 -6.03 -12.96 5.87
N PHE A 52 -6.48 -11.80 5.38
CA PHE A 52 -7.75 -11.67 4.66
C PHE A 52 -7.80 -12.57 3.42
N ASN A 53 -6.75 -12.55 2.58
CA ASN A 53 -6.70 -13.42 1.40
C ASN A 53 -6.69 -14.91 1.76
N MET A 54 -5.97 -15.32 2.82
CA MET A 54 -5.98 -16.70 3.30
C MET A 54 -7.37 -17.12 3.78
N MET A 55 -8.05 -16.28 4.56
CA MET A 55 -9.40 -16.54 5.05
C MET A 55 -10.41 -16.66 3.89
N VAL A 56 -10.38 -15.71 2.95
CA VAL A 56 -11.25 -15.75 1.75
C VAL A 56 -10.95 -16.99 0.91
N SER A 57 -9.68 -17.33 0.70
CA SER A 57 -9.29 -18.54 -0.05
C SER A 57 -9.75 -19.82 0.63
N TYR A 58 -9.79 -19.86 1.97
CA TYR A 58 -10.33 -20.99 2.71
C TYR A 58 -11.85 -21.06 2.61
N TYR A 59 -12.55 -19.91 2.72
CA TYR A 59 -14.00 -19.85 2.63
C TYR A 59 -14.54 -20.19 1.24
N LEU A 60 -13.77 -19.88 0.19
CA LEU A 60 -14.13 -20.17 -1.20
C LEU A 60 -13.69 -21.57 -1.68
N ARG A 61 -13.11 -22.39 -0.79
CA ARG A 61 -12.89 -23.81 -1.02
C ARG A 61 -14.10 -24.61 -0.58
#